data_AF-A0A5M3VUR1-F1
#
_entry.id   AF-A0A5M3VUR1-F1
#
_cell.length_a   1.000
_cell.length_b   1.000
_cell.length_c   1.000
_cell.angle_alpha   90.00
_cell.angle_beta   90.00
_cell.angle_gamma   90.00
#
_symmetry.space_group_name_H-M   'P 1'
#
loop_
_entity.id
_entity.type
_entity.pdbx_description
1 polymer ?
#
loop_
_entity_poly.entity_id
_entity_poly.type
_entity_poly.pdbx_seq_one_letter_code
_entity_poly.pdbx_strand_id
1 'polypeptide(L)'
;MSGGLRFPTRLLAANLALAALLWAGFVVAIGLVTAGIAVFGEVSGSVWEPAAQLPRLYVLFTGVSLVREYLPMYIAHGQTRRQFGGQAAITLAVFAPVLAALMTAGYLLENGFHALAGWPQGLERPHLFTSTTQVPLIFSEYLIEFLAWAVAGALISAAFYRWEGGGLLTIPVGVALVLVAAGAAGSELRIPFVSRLMGLRVDLPPGLPLTFAAGFGVFLAGLALTWPIIRDVPLRNRRR
;
A
#
# COMPACT_ATOMS: atom_id res chain seq x y z
N MET A 1 -34.79 -8.22 5.95
CA MET A 1 -34.32 -6.86 5.60
C MET A 1 -33.00 -6.96 4.85
N SER A 2 -33.03 -6.88 3.52
CA SER A 2 -31.86 -6.92 2.64
C SER A 2 -31.13 -5.57 2.67
N GLY A 3 -30.27 -5.38 3.66
CA GLY A 3 -29.36 -4.23 3.69
C GLY A 3 -28.30 -4.39 2.60
N GLY A 4 -28.60 -3.92 1.39
CA GLY A 4 -27.67 -3.89 0.26
C GLY A 4 -26.35 -3.20 0.63
N LEU A 5 -25.26 -3.65 0.03
CA LEU A 5 -23.92 -3.14 0.28
C LEU A 5 -23.83 -1.70 -0.23
N ARG A 6 -23.79 -0.73 0.69
CA ARG A 6 -23.73 0.70 0.35
C ARG A 6 -22.30 1.09 0.03
N PHE A 7 -22.09 1.75 -1.11
CA PHE A 7 -20.78 2.27 -1.49
C PHE A 7 -20.24 3.26 -0.44
N PRO A 8 -18.99 3.13 0.02
CA PRO A 8 -18.45 3.89 1.15
C PRO A 8 -17.97 5.29 0.73
N THR A 9 -18.85 6.11 0.15
CA THR A 9 -18.48 7.42 -0.44
C THR A 9 -17.71 8.33 0.52
N ARG A 10 -18.20 8.51 1.75
CA ARG A 10 -17.58 9.42 2.74
C ARG A 10 -16.21 8.94 3.21
N LEU A 11 -16.10 7.64 3.51
CA LEU A 11 -14.85 7.03 3.96
C LEU A 11 -13.80 7.10 2.86
N LEU A 12 -14.19 6.74 1.64
CA LEU A 12 -13.31 6.80 0.48
C LEU A 12 -12.90 8.24 0.18
N ALA A 13 -13.86 9.18 0.12
CA ALA A 13 -13.57 10.59 -0.16
C ALA A 13 -12.60 11.21 0.86
N ALA A 14 -12.78 10.92 2.16
CA ALA A 14 -11.88 11.41 3.20
C ALA A 14 -10.44 10.87 3.03
N ASN A 15 -10.29 9.57 2.79
CA ASN A 15 -8.97 8.97 2.57
C ASN A 15 -8.33 9.44 1.27
N LEU A 16 -9.11 9.62 0.20
CA LEU A 16 -8.62 10.13 -1.09
C LEU A 16 -8.21 11.61 -1.01
N ALA A 17 -8.97 12.45 -0.30
CA ALA A 17 -8.60 13.85 -0.08
C ALA A 17 -7.31 13.96 0.72
N LEU A 18 -7.18 13.18 1.81
CA LEU A 18 -5.95 13.12 2.58
C LEU A 18 -4.78 12.60 1.74
N ALA A 19 -4.99 11.55 0.94
CA ALA A 19 -3.99 11.02 0.05
C ALA A 19 -3.51 12.05 -0.97
N ALA A 20 -4.42 12.83 -1.57
CA ALA A 20 -4.07 13.89 -2.51
C ALA A 20 -3.23 15.00 -1.85
N LEU A 21 -3.60 15.42 -0.64
CA LEU A 21 -2.85 16.43 0.13
C LEU A 21 -1.45 15.92 0.51
N LEU A 22 -1.36 14.70 1.04
CA LEU A 22 -0.07 14.09 1.39
C LEU A 22 0.79 13.86 0.14
N TRP A 23 0.19 13.45 -0.97
CA TRP A 23 0.89 13.28 -2.24
C TRP A 23 1.43 14.61 -2.77
N ALA A 24 0.64 15.69 -2.72
CA ALA A 24 1.12 17.01 -3.11
C ALA A 24 2.31 17.45 -2.25
N GLY A 25 2.22 17.29 -0.92
CA GLY A 25 3.34 17.57 -0.01
C GLY A 25 4.56 16.68 -0.29
N PHE A 26 4.35 15.42 -0.61
CA PHE A 26 5.40 14.46 -0.97
C PHE A 26 6.10 14.83 -2.28
N VAL A 27 5.36 15.22 -3.32
CA VAL A 27 5.91 15.72 -4.59
C VAL A 27 6.77 16.95 -4.34
N VAL A 28 6.28 17.91 -3.55
CA VAL A 28 7.04 19.12 -3.19
C VAL A 28 8.31 18.75 -2.42
N ALA A 29 8.22 17.87 -1.43
CA ALA A 29 9.37 17.44 -0.64
C ALA A 29 10.44 16.76 -1.50
N ILE A 30 10.04 15.83 -2.39
CA ILE A 30 10.99 15.19 -3.32
C ILE A 30 11.60 16.22 -4.26
N GLY A 31 10.79 17.12 -4.84
CA GLY A 31 11.30 18.17 -5.72
C GLY A 31 12.34 19.06 -5.03
N LEU A 32 12.12 19.43 -3.77
CA LEU A 32 13.09 20.19 -2.97
C LEU A 32 14.37 19.40 -2.70
N VAL A 33 14.26 18.10 -2.39
CA VAL A 33 15.42 17.23 -2.19
C VAL A 33 16.22 17.10 -3.49
N THR A 34 15.57 16.84 -4.62
CA THR A 34 16.21 16.74 -5.93
C THR A 34 16.90 18.05 -6.31
N ALA A 35 16.23 19.19 -6.09
CA ALA A 35 16.83 20.51 -6.32
C ALA A 35 18.04 20.76 -5.41
N GLY A 36 17.96 20.36 -4.14
CA GLY A 36 19.10 20.42 -3.22
C GLY A 36 20.28 19.58 -3.69
N ILE A 37 20.04 18.33 -4.10
CA ILE A 37 21.09 17.46 -4.66
C ILE A 37 21.70 18.10 -5.90
N ALA A 38 20.90 18.67 -6.79
CA ALA A 38 21.39 19.34 -8.00
C ALA A 38 22.27 20.57 -7.72
N VAL A 39 22.07 21.26 -6.59
CA VAL A 39 22.91 22.40 -6.19
C VAL A 39 24.21 21.96 -5.53
N PHE A 40 24.20 20.86 -4.77
CA PHE A 40 25.33 20.42 -3.94
C PHE A 40 26.09 19.18 -4.47
N GLY A 41 25.64 18.58 -5.56
CA GLY A 41 26.22 17.35 -6.12
C GLY A 41 25.67 17.01 -7.50
N GLU A 42 25.85 15.75 -7.92
CA GLU A 42 25.36 15.24 -9.20
C GLU A 42 24.10 14.37 -9.00
N VAL A 43 23.07 14.64 -9.78
CA VAL A 43 21.86 13.82 -9.80
C VAL A 43 22.13 12.58 -10.65
N SER A 44 22.58 11.50 -10.02
CA SER A 44 22.96 10.25 -10.70
C SER A 44 21.82 9.23 -10.87
N GLY A 45 20.70 9.42 -10.16
CA GLY A 45 19.60 8.45 -10.12
C GLY A 45 18.26 9.03 -9.66
N SER A 46 17.22 8.19 -9.66
CA SER A 46 15.87 8.56 -9.22
C SER A 46 15.83 8.77 -7.69
N VAL A 47 15.43 9.97 -7.26
CA VAL A 47 15.16 10.28 -5.85
C VAL A 47 13.79 9.71 -5.45
N TRP A 48 12.90 9.51 -6.42
CA TRP A 48 11.58 8.94 -6.21
C TRP A 48 11.61 7.48 -5.77
N GLU A 49 12.54 6.69 -6.33
CA GLU A 49 12.69 5.26 -6.06
C GLU A 49 12.96 4.90 -4.58
N PRO A 50 13.88 5.55 -3.83
CA PRO A 50 13.97 5.38 -2.38
C PRO A 50 12.78 5.94 -1.62
N ALA A 51 12.16 7.01 -2.10
CA ALA A 51 11.05 7.67 -1.42
C ALA A 51 9.74 6.86 -1.49
N ALA A 52 9.58 5.99 -2.49
CA ALA A 52 8.41 5.13 -2.70
C ALA A 52 8.03 4.24 -1.49
N GLN A 53 8.96 4.03 -0.55
CA GLN A 53 8.67 3.35 0.71
C GLN A 53 7.64 4.08 1.60
N LEU A 54 7.60 5.42 1.55
CA LEU A 54 6.66 6.20 2.35
C LEU A 54 5.19 5.97 1.92
N PRO A 55 4.84 6.04 0.62
CA PRO A 55 3.53 5.61 0.11
C PRO A 55 3.12 4.20 0.55
N ARG A 56 4.04 3.23 0.50
CA ARG A 56 3.78 1.84 0.95
C ARG A 56 3.37 1.78 2.42
N LEU A 57 4.10 2.49 3.29
CA LEU A 57 3.77 2.60 4.71
C LEU A 57 2.44 3.33 4.94
N TYR A 58 2.16 4.39 4.17
CA TYR A 58 0.89 5.09 4.25
C TYR A 58 -0.31 4.18 3.93
N VAL A 59 -0.19 3.35 2.90
CA VAL A 59 -1.23 2.37 2.53
C VAL A 59 -1.40 1.29 3.62
N LEU A 60 -0.29 0.82 4.22
CA LEU A 60 -0.34 -0.07 5.39
C LEU A 60 -1.17 0.55 6.53
N PHE A 61 -0.83 1.79 6.91
CA PHE A 61 -1.50 2.48 8.01
C PHE A 61 -2.96 2.82 7.68
N THR A 62 -3.29 3.04 6.41
CA THR A 62 -4.68 3.17 5.97
C THR A 62 -5.45 1.88 6.27
N GLY A 63 -4.90 0.71 5.89
CA GLY A 63 -5.47 -0.60 6.24
C GLY A 63 -5.61 -0.80 7.75
N VAL A 64 -4.60 -0.38 8.53
CA VAL A 64 -4.65 -0.43 10.00
C VAL A 64 -5.79 0.42 10.56
N SER A 65 -5.91 1.67 10.09
CA SER A 65 -6.89 2.66 10.55
C SER A 65 -8.32 2.21 10.25
N LEU A 66 -8.55 1.58 9.09
CA LEU A 66 -9.84 0.96 8.76
C LEU A 66 -10.32 0.03 9.87
N VAL A 67 -9.46 -0.88 10.31
CA VAL A 67 -9.87 -1.90 11.29
C VAL A 67 -9.81 -1.39 12.73
N ARG A 68 -8.85 -0.53 13.07
CA ARG A 68 -8.64 -0.11 14.46
C ARG A 68 -9.53 1.05 14.87
N GLU A 69 -9.78 1.98 13.96
CA GLU A 69 -10.44 3.26 14.25
C GLU A 69 -11.85 3.27 13.68
N TYR A 70 -12.01 2.93 12.41
CA TYR A 70 -13.33 3.02 11.77
C TYR A 70 -14.25 1.85 12.11
N LEU A 71 -13.75 0.61 12.24
CA LEU A 71 -14.60 -0.52 12.65
C LEU A 71 -15.38 -0.27 13.95
N PRO A 72 -14.76 0.09 15.10
CA PRO A 72 -15.52 0.32 16.32
C PRO A 72 -16.43 1.55 16.20
N MET A 73 -15.98 2.61 15.53
CA MET A 73 -16.80 3.80 15.29
C MET A 73 -18.07 3.46 14.51
N TYR A 74 -17.97 2.73 13.41
CA TYR A 74 -19.12 2.37 12.57
C TYR A 74 -20.08 1.42 13.28
N ILE A 75 -19.56 0.48 14.07
CA ILE A 75 -20.41 -0.42 14.87
C ILE A 75 -21.16 0.37 15.95
N ALA A 76 -20.51 1.34 16.60
CA ALA A 76 -21.17 2.22 17.58
C ALA A 76 -22.30 3.05 16.97
N HIS A 77 -22.22 3.38 15.68
CA HIS A 77 -23.29 4.03 14.91
C HIS A 77 -24.32 3.04 14.33
N GLY A 78 -24.34 1.79 14.79
CA GLY A 78 -25.34 0.78 14.44
C GLY A 78 -25.08 0.02 13.14
N GLN A 79 -23.89 0.15 12.53
CA GLN A 79 -23.55 -0.68 11.37
C GLN A 79 -23.19 -2.12 11.76
N THR A 80 -23.60 -3.06 10.92
CA THR A 80 -23.20 -4.46 11.10
C THR A 80 -21.75 -4.68 10.65
N ARG A 81 -21.05 -5.61 11.29
CA ARG A 81 -19.68 -6.00 10.91
C ARG A 81 -19.57 -6.45 9.46
N ARG A 82 -20.61 -7.11 8.92
CA ARG A 82 -20.68 -7.54 7.52
C ARG A 82 -20.78 -6.39 6.55
N GLN A 83 -21.59 -5.38 6.86
CA GLN A 83 -21.66 -4.16 6.05
C GLN A 83 -20.33 -3.43 6.06
N PHE A 84 -19.73 -3.25 7.25
CA PHE A 84 -18.42 -2.60 7.37
C PHE A 84 -17.32 -3.37 6.62
N GLY A 85 -17.23 -4.70 6.77
CA GLY A 85 -16.22 -5.50 6.09
C GLY A 85 -16.29 -5.36 4.56
N GLY A 86 -17.50 -5.36 4.00
CA GLY A 86 -17.69 -5.09 2.58
C GLY A 86 -17.27 -3.68 2.17
N GLN A 87 -17.61 -2.68 2.97
CA GLN A 87 -17.20 -1.28 2.74
C GLN A 87 -15.69 -1.08 2.84
N ALA A 88 -15.03 -1.70 3.82
CA ALA A 88 -13.59 -1.66 3.98
C ALA A 88 -12.89 -2.32 2.79
N ALA A 89 -13.35 -3.50 2.35
CA ALA A 89 -12.80 -4.18 1.18
C ALA A 89 -12.92 -3.33 -0.09
N ILE A 90 -14.08 -2.72 -0.35
CA ILE A 90 -14.27 -1.80 -1.48
C ILE A 90 -13.35 -0.57 -1.35
N THR A 91 -13.25 -0.02 -0.14
CA THR A 91 -12.39 1.14 0.11
C THR A 91 -10.94 0.82 -0.26
N LEU A 92 -10.40 -0.32 0.19
CA LEU A 92 -9.04 -0.74 -0.16
C LEU A 92 -8.88 -1.02 -1.66
N ALA A 93 -9.87 -1.68 -2.28
CA ALA A 93 -9.85 -2.01 -3.70
C ALA A 93 -9.89 -0.77 -4.61
N VAL A 94 -10.51 0.34 -4.18
CA VAL A 94 -10.53 1.60 -4.92
C VAL A 94 -9.38 2.52 -4.53
N PHE A 95 -8.96 2.50 -3.27
CA PHE A 95 -7.89 3.35 -2.77
C PHE A 95 -6.53 2.97 -3.37
N ALA A 96 -6.21 1.67 -3.44
CA ALA A 96 -4.96 1.18 -4.01
C ALA A 96 -4.71 1.65 -5.47
N PRO A 97 -5.65 1.52 -6.43
CA PRO A 97 -5.43 2.01 -7.80
C PRO A 97 -5.30 3.52 -7.88
N VAL A 98 -5.99 4.30 -7.04
CA VAL A 98 -5.79 5.76 -7.04
C VAL A 98 -4.38 6.11 -6.58
N LEU A 99 -3.89 5.47 -5.52
CA LEU A 99 -2.52 5.68 -5.03
C LEU A 99 -1.48 5.20 -6.05
N ALA A 100 -1.74 4.08 -6.74
CA ALA A 100 -0.89 3.60 -7.83
C ALA A 100 -0.83 4.62 -8.96
N ALA A 101 -1.96 5.20 -9.37
CA ALA A 101 -2.01 6.25 -10.38
C ALA A 101 -1.23 7.51 -9.94
N LEU A 102 -1.34 7.91 -8.67
CA LEU A 102 -0.56 9.01 -8.11
C LEU A 102 0.96 8.72 -8.12
N MET A 103 1.36 7.48 -7.84
CA MET A 103 2.76 7.07 -7.95
C MET A 103 3.26 7.09 -9.39
N THR A 104 2.48 6.55 -10.32
CA THR A 104 2.80 6.60 -11.75
C THR A 104 2.93 8.04 -12.24
N ALA A 105 2.02 8.93 -11.82
CA ALA A 105 2.11 10.35 -12.13
C ALA A 105 3.39 10.98 -11.57
N GLY A 106 3.82 10.57 -10.37
CA GLY A 106 5.08 11.00 -9.77
C GLY A 106 6.31 10.64 -10.61
N TYR A 107 6.40 9.39 -11.10
CA TYR A 107 7.48 8.98 -12.00
C TYR A 107 7.46 9.73 -13.34
N LEU A 108 6.27 10.04 -13.86
CA LEU A 108 6.14 10.84 -15.07
C LEU A 108 6.59 12.29 -14.85
N LEU A 109 6.27 12.87 -13.69
CA LEU A 109 6.77 14.19 -13.30
C LEU A 109 8.29 14.18 -13.17
N GLU A 110 8.87 13.20 -12.47
CA GLU A 110 10.32 13.05 -12.35
C GLU A 110 10.98 12.92 -13.73
N ASN A 111 10.43 12.09 -14.61
CA ASN A 111 10.92 11.96 -15.98
C ASN A 111 10.88 13.29 -16.75
N GLY A 112 9.80 14.06 -16.61
CA GLY A 112 9.71 15.40 -17.19
C GLY A 112 10.77 16.35 -16.64
N PHE A 113 10.98 16.37 -15.32
CA PHE A 113 12.00 17.22 -14.68
C PHE A 113 13.42 16.85 -15.12
N HIS A 114 13.75 15.56 -15.14
CA HIS A 114 15.07 15.09 -15.60
C HIS A 114 15.29 15.41 -17.09
N ALA A 115 14.28 15.22 -17.94
CA ALA A 115 14.37 15.55 -19.36
C ALA A 115 14.60 17.05 -19.60
N LEU A 116 13.93 17.93 -18.84
CA LEU A 116 14.11 19.38 -18.93
C LEU A 116 15.48 19.83 -18.43
N ALA A 117 16.02 19.18 -17.40
CA ALA A 117 17.32 19.49 -16.82
C ALA A 117 18.50 18.82 -17.54
N GLY A 118 18.23 17.91 -18.47
CA GLY A 118 19.26 17.13 -19.17
C GLY A 118 19.97 16.10 -18.27
N TRP A 119 19.37 15.72 -17.15
CA TRP A 119 19.95 14.77 -16.20
C TRP A 119 19.73 13.33 -16.66
N PRO A 120 20.70 12.42 -16.43
CA PRO A 120 20.47 11.00 -16.65
C PRO A 120 19.34 10.52 -15.74
N GLN A 121 18.51 9.63 -16.27
CA GLN A 121 17.48 8.96 -15.50
C GLN A 121 17.77 7.47 -15.47
N GLY A 122 18.25 7.01 -14.32
CA GLY A 122 18.51 5.62 -14.02
C GLY A 122 17.54 5.09 -12.96
N LEU A 123 17.09 3.86 -13.16
CA LEU A 123 16.51 3.04 -12.10
C LEU A 123 17.65 2.19 -11.54
N GLU A 124 17.88 2.26 -10.24
CA GLU A 124 18.95 1.52 -9.59
C GLU A 124 18.46 0.13 -9.15
N ARG A 125 17.13 -0.07 -9.10
CA ARG A 125 16.53 -1.29 -8.53
C ARG A 125 15.85 -2.18 -9.55
N PRO A 126 15.72 -3.48 -9.20
CA PRO A 126 14.82 -4.38 -9.90
C PRO A 126 13.37 -3.87 -9.82
N HIS A 127 12.75 -3.76 -10.98
CA HIS A 127 11.37 -3.34 -11.19
C HIS A 127 10.73 -4.19 -12.28
N LEU A 128 9.40 -4.19 -12.36
CA LEU A 128 8.67 -4.79 -13.47
C LEU A 128 8.91 -4.02 -14.79
N PHE A 129 9.32 -2.76 -14.67
CA PHE A 129 9.60 -1.84 -15.77
C PHE A 129 11.11 -1.54 -15.88
N THR A 130 11.56 -1.32 -17.11
CA THR A 130 12.96 -0.96 -17.40
C THR A 130 13.12 0.54 -17.71
N SER A 131 12.00 1.25 -17.90
CA SER A 131 11.96 2.67 -18.19
C SER A 131 10.76 3.32 -17.52
N THR A 132 10.93 4.55 -17.05
CA THR A 132 9.87 5.38 -16.44
C THR A 132 8.79 5.82 -17.43
N THR A 133 8.97 5.54 -18.72
CA THR A 133 7.96 5.74 -19.76
C THR A 133 6.95 4.59 -19.87
N GLN A 134 7.23 3.44 -19.24
CA GLN A 134 6.35 2.26 -19.28
C GLN A 134 5.21 2.38 -18.27
N VAL A 135 4.36 3.40 -18.46
CA VAL A 135 3.24 3.77 -17.58
C VAL A 135 2.39 2.58 -17.12
N PRO A 136 1.96 1.64 -18.01
CA PRO A 136 1.14 0.51 -17.57
C PRO A 136 1.87 -0.43 -16.61
N LEU A 137 3.18 -0.62 -16.77
CA LEU A 137 3.98 -1.50 -15.92
C LEU A 137 4.20 -0.87 -14.55
N ILE A 138 4.53 0.42 -14.50
CA ILE A 138 4.65 1.19 -13.25
C ILE A 138 3.34 1.11 -12.47
N PHE A 139 2.22 1.40 -13.13
CA PHE A 139 0.90 1.33 -12.50
C PHE A 139 0.60 -0.08 -11.96
N SER A 140 0.88 -1.13 -12.75
CA SER A 140 0.62 -2.51 -12.37
C SER A 140 1.45 -2.95 -11.16
N GLU A 141 2.73 -2.60 -11.14
CA GLU A 141 3.62 -2.86 -10.01
C GLU A 141 3.09 -2.23 -8.72
N TYR A 142 2.85 -0.91 -8.73
CA TYR A 142 2.38 -0.19 -7.54
C TYR A 142 0.96 -0.58 -7.12
N LEU A 143 0.08 -0.93 -8.06
CA LEU A 143 -1.26 -1.42 -7.75
C LEU A 143 -1.19 -2.70 -6.91
N ILE A 144 -0.39 -3.67 -7.34
CA ILE A 144 -0.26 -4.96 -6.69
C ILE A 144 0.42 -4.82 -5.33
N GLU A 145 1.47 -4.01 -5.25
CA GLU A 145 2.09 -3.68 -3.97
C GLU A 145 1.08 -3.04 -3.01
N PHE A 146 0.38 -1.99 -3.42
CA PHE A 146 -0.54 -1.28 -2.54
C PHE A 146 -1.71 -2.12 -2.09
N LEU A 147 -2.23 -3.02 -2.93
CA LEU A 147 -3.23 -4.00 -2.50
C LEU A 147 -2.68 -4.91 -1.39
N ALA A 148 -1.45 -5.41 -1.53
CA ALA A 148 -0.81 -6.28 -0.55
C ALA A 148 -0.53 -5.55 0.78
N TRP A 149 0.05 -4.35 0.72
CA TRP A 149 0.31 -3.52 1.90
C TRP A 149 -0.98 -3.15 2.62
N ALA A 150 -2.04 -2.81 1.89
CA ALA A 150 -3.34 -2.48 2.46
C ALA A 150 -3.94 -3.63 3.27
N VAL A 151 -3.98 -4.84 2.69
CA VAL A 151 -4.56 -6.01 3.38
C VAL A 151 -3.65 -6.53 4.49
N ALA A 152 -2.33 -6.40 4.37
CA ALA A 152 -1.40 -6.71 5.45
C ALA A 152 -1.68 -5.82 6.67
N GLY A 153 -1.87 -4.51 6.46
CA GLY A 153 -2.21 -3.57 7.52
C GLY A 153 -3.56 -3.89 8.18
N ALA A 154 -4.57 -4.21 7.37
CA ALA A 154 -5.89 -4.62 7.85
C ALA A 154 -5.83 -5.91 8.69
N LEU A 155 -5.09 -6.93 8.22
CA LEU A 155 -4.90 -8.20 8.92
C LEU A 155 -4.22 -8.01 10.27
N ILE A 156 -3.07 -7.32 10.27
CA ILE A 156 -2.29 -7.06 11.49
C ILE A 156 -3.15 -6.31 12.50
N SER A 157 -3.83 -5.25 12.07
CA SER A 157 -4.72 -4.47 12.93
C SER A 157 -5.89 -5.28 13.49
N ALA A 158 -6.54 -6.12 12.66
CA ALA A 158 -7.61 -7.01 13.11
C ALA A 158 -7.13 -7.95 14.22
N ALA A 159 -5.96 -8.56 14.04
CA ALA A 159 -5.39 -9.49 14.98
C ALA A 159 -5.00 -8.82 16.31
N PHE A 160 -4.35 -7.65 16.25
CA PHE A 160 -4.04 -6.86 17.46
C PHE A 160 -5.31 -6.38 18.17
N TYR A 161 -6.35 -6.02 17.43
CA TYR A 161 -7.62 -5.61 18.01
C TYR A 161 -8.33 -6.76 18.74
N ARG A 162 -8.23 -7.98 18.23
CA ARG A 162 -8.84 -9.19 18.82
C ARG A 162 -8.01 -9.80 19.96
N TRP A 163 -6.71 -9.97 19.75
CA TRP A 163 -5.83 -10.79 20.59
C TRP A 163 -4.72 -10.00 21.30
N GLU A 164 -4.72 -8.66 21.20
CA GLU A 164 -3.67 -7.81 21.77
C GLU A 164 -2.27 -8.28 21.37
N GLY A 165 -1.45 -8.73 22.32
CA GLY A 165 -0.11 -9.26 22.08
C GLY A 165 -0.07 -10.48 21.15
N GLY A 166 -1.14 -11.28 21.09
CA GLY A 166 -1.26 -12.37 20.12
C GLY A 166 -1.29 -11.91 18.67
N GLY A 167 -1.60 -10.63 18.42
CA GLY A 167 -1.50 -10.01 17.10
C GLY A 167 -0.08 -10.01 16.52
N LEU A 168 0.95 -10.13 17.37
CA LEU A 168 2.35 -10.17 16.94
C LEU A 168 2.62 -11.33 15.96
N LEU A 169 1.91 -12.46 16.11
CA LEU A 169 2.02 -13.64 15.23
C LEU A 169 1.51 -13.38 13.81
N THR A 170 0.71 -12.33 13.59
CA THR A 170 0.23 -11.98 12.25
C THR A 170 1.17 -11.05 11.50
N ILE A 171 2.18 -10.47 12.16
CA ILE A 171 3.19 -9.64 11.49
C ILE A 171 3.97 -10.47 10.46
N PRO A 172 4.51 -11.66 10.77
CA PRO A 172 5.16 -12.51 9.77
C PRO A 172 4.25 -12.86 8.59
N VAL A 173 2.95 -13.08 8.86
CA VAL A 173 1.96 -13.37 7.81
C VAL A 173 1.74 -12.15 6.90
N GLY A 174 1.56 -10.96 7.47
CA GLY A 174 1.43 -9.72 6.71
C GLY A 174 2.69 -9.40 5.89
N VAL A 175 3.87 -9.65 6.46
CA VAL A 175 5.15 -9.53 5.74
C VAL A 175 5.22 -10.53 4.60
N ALA A 176 4.83 -11.79 4.81
CA ALA A 176 4.81 -12.80 3.75
C ALA A 176 3.89 -12.42 2.59
N LEU A 177 2.69 -11.88 2.86
CA LEU A 177 1.78 -11.37 1.83
C LEU A 177 2.45 -10.27 0.98
N VAL A 178 3.12 -9.32 1.64
CA VAL A 178 3.83 -8.22 0.97
C VAL A 178 5.03 -8.73 0.15
N LEU A 179 5.79 -9.70 0.69
CA LEU A 179 6.93 -10.31 -0.02
C LEU A 179 6.50 -11.09 -1.26
N VAL A 180 5.38 -11.82 -1.20
CA VAL A 180 4.85 -12.55 -2.35
C VAL A 180 4.45 -11.59 -3.47
N ALA A 181 3.75 -10.49 -3.15
CA ALA A 181 3.36 -9.50 -4.13
C ALA A 181 4.58 -8.79 -4.75
N ALA A 182 5.56 -8.42 -3.94
CA ALA A 182 6.78 -7.76 -4.41
C ALA A 182 7.65 -8.68 -5.26
N GLY A 183 7.82 -9.94 -4.86
CA GLY A 183 8.55 -10.95 -5.62
C GLY A 183 7.89 -11.23 -6.97
N ALA A 184 6.55 -11.27 -7.03
CA ALA A 184 5.82 -11.43 -8.28
C ALA A 184 5.92 -10.19 -9.19
N ALA A 185 6.17 -9.01 -8.63
CA ALA A 185 6.42 -7.78 -9.37
C ALA A 185 7.90 -7.61 -9.76
N GLY A 186 8.80 -8.51 -9.33
CA GLY A 186 10.24 -8.36 -9.53
C GLY A 186 10.84 -7.17 -8.78
N SER A 187 10.14 -6.67 -7.75
CA SER A 187 10.51 -5.48 -6.98
C SER A 187 11.29 -5.85 -5.71
N GLU A 188 12.35 -5.11 -5.39
CA GLU A 188 13.06 -5.27 -4.12
C GLU A 188 12.43 -4.43 -2.99
N LEU A 189 11.93 -5.11 -1.95
CA LEU A 189 11.48 -4.48 -0.71
C LEU A 189 12.66 -4.18 0.23
N ARG A 190 12.96 -2.89 0.42
CA ARG A 190 13.81 -2.44 1.54
C ARG A 190 12.99 -2.37 2.83
N ILE A 191 12.70 -3.52 3.43
CA ILE A 191 12.37 -3.58 4.86
C ILE A 191 13.70 -3.77 5.61
N PRO A 192 14.25 -2.74 6.30
CA PRO A 192 15.62 -2.74 6.82
C PRO A 192 15.96 -3.95 7.71
N PHE A 193 14.94 -4.49 8.39
CA PHE A 193 15.07 -5.63 9.29
C PHE A 193 14.86 -6.98 8.60
N VAL A 194 13.96 -7.09 7.61
CA VAL A 194 13.61 -8.40 7.02
C VAL A 194 14.63 -8.83 5.96
N SER A 195 15.08 -7.89 5.10
CA SER A 195 16.04 -8.21 4.04
C SER A 195 17.43 -8.56 4.58
N ARG A 196 17.83 -7.98 5.71
CA ARG A 196 19.11 -8.29 6.38
C ARG A 196 19.05 -9.50 7.30
N LEU A 197 17.94 -9.75 8.00
CA LEU A 197 17.85 -10.79 9.03
C LEU A 197 17.43 -12.16 8.46
N MET A 198 16.60 -12.18 7.41
CA MET A 198 16.02 -13.44 6.92
C MET A 198 16.53 -13.89 5.54
N GLY A 199 17.20 -13.03 4.77
CA GLY A 199 17.71 -13.39 3.43
C GLY A 199 16.63 -13.90 2.44
N LEU A 200 15.35 -13.73 2.77
CA LEU A 200 14.23 -14.27 2.02
C LEU A 200 13.99 -13.40 0.79
N ARG A 201 14.42 -13.92 -0.37
CA ARG A 201 14.04 -13.42 -1.68
C ARG A 201 13.08 -14.42 -2.30
N VAL A 202 11.92 -13.93 -2.71
CA VAL A 202 10.95 -14.73 -3.47
C VAL A 202 11.14 -14.32 -4.93
N ASP A 203 12.03 -15.03 -5.62
CA ASP A 203 12.29 -14.81 -7.04
C ASP A 203 11.25 -15.60 -7.86
N LEU A 204 10.15 -14.92 -8.19
CA LEU A 204 9.14 -15.45 -9.11
C LEU A 204 9.49 -15.04 -10.54
N PRO A 205 9.23 -15.88 -11.56
CA PRO A 205 9.45 -15.50 -12.95
C PRO A 205 8.66 -14.22 -13.27
N PRO A 206 9.32 -13.13 -13.70
CA PRO A 206 8.62 -11.88 -13.95
C PRO A 206 7.69 -12.06 -15.15
N GLY A 207 6.42 -11.70 -14.97
CA GLY A 207 5.42 -11.78 -16.03
C GLY A 207 4.10 -11.19 -15.58
N LEU A 208 3.54 -10.28 -16.40
CA LEU A 208 2.30 -9.55 -16.08
C LEU A 208 1.16 -10.46 -15.56
N PRO A 209 0.83 -11.60 -16.20
CA PRO A 209 -0.24 -12.47 -15.70
C PRO A 209 0.03 -13.00 -14.30
N LEU A 210 1.28 -13.37 -14.01
CA LEU A 210 1.68 -13.87 -12.69
C LEU A 210 1.64 -12.76 -11.64
N THR A 211 2.11 -11.55 -11.98
CA THR A 211 2.06 -10.38 -11.09
C THR A 211 0.62 -10.05 -10.69
N PHE A 212 -0.31 -10.03 -11.66
CA PHE A 212 -1.73 -9.81 -11.38
C PHE A 212 -2.35 -10.94 -10.58
N ALA A 213 -2.08 -12.19 -10.94
CA ALA A 213 -2.59 -13.36 -10.22
C ALA A 213 -2.10 -13.39 -8.76
N ALA A 214 -0.81 -13.13 -8.55
CA ALA A 214 -0.20 -13.10 -7.23
C ALA A 214 -0.75 -11.94 -6.39
N GLY A 215 -0.81 -10.72 -6.94
CA GLY A 215 -1.31 -9.57 -6.18
C GLY A 215 -2.80 -9.65 -5.86
N PHE A 216 -3.62 -10.07 -6.81
CA PHE A 216 -5.04 -10.29 -6.54
C PHE A 216 -5.26 -11.47 -5.59
N GLY A 217 -4.48 -12.54 -5.73
CA GLY A 217 -4.46 -13.67 -4.81
C GLY A 217 -4.09 -13.25 -3.38
N VAL A 218 -3.05 -12.44 -3.22
CA VAL A 218 -2.62 -11.85 -1.94
C VAL A 218 -3.70 -10.95 -1.37
N PHE A 219 -4.32 -10.11 -2.19
CA PHE A 219 -5.42 -9.24 -1.76
C PHE A 219 -6.61 -10.05 -1.22
N LEU A 220 -7.07 -11.04 -2.00
CA LEU A 220 -8.18 -11.91 -1.60
C LEU A 220 -7.83 -12.76 -0.38
N ALA A 221 -6.63 -13.33 -0.31
CA ALA A 221 -6.15 -14.08 0.84
C ALA A 221 -6.09 -13.20 2.09
N GLY A 222 -5.56 -11.98 1.98
CA GLY A 222 -5.52 -11.02 3.08
C GLY A 222 -6.92 -10.66 3.58
N LEU A 223 -7.87 -10.39 2.68
CA LEU A 223 -9.27 -10.18 3.06
C LEU A 223 -9.90 -11.42 3.71
N ALA A 224 -9.65 -12.62 3.16
CA ALA A 224 -10.18 -13.87 3.68
C ALA A 224 -9.62 -14.22 5.06
N LEU A 225 -8.35 -13.91 5.34
CA LEU A 225 -7.72 -14.06 6.65
C LEU A 225 -8.22 -13.02 7.65
N THR A 226 -8.46 -11.80 7.18
CA THR A 226 -8.93 -10.68 8.03
C THR A 226 -10.40 -10.85 8.44
N TRP A 227 -11.23 -11.37 7.54
CA TRP A 227 -12.68 -11.51 7.72
C TRP A 227 -13.11 -12.29 8.98
N PRO A 228 -12.63 -13.52 9.26
CA PRO A 228 -13.01 -14.26 10.46
C PRO A 228 -12.61 -13.53 11.74
N ILE A 229 -11.47 -12.83 11.71
CA ILE A 229 -10.99 -12.05 12.86
C ILE A 229 -11.99 -10.93 13.15
N ILE A 230 -12.34 -10.11 12.15
CA ILE A 230 -13.27 -8.97 12.27
C ILE A 230 -14.69 -9.43 12.65
N ARG A 231 -15.19 -10.50 12.03
CA ARG A 231 -16.55 -11.01 12.24
C ARG A 231 -16.85 -11.28 13.72
N ASP A 232 -15.87 -11.85 14.41
CA ASP A 232 -16.03 -12.37 15.76
C ASP A 232 -15.48 -11.45 16.84
N VAL A 233 -15.12 -10.19 16.54
CA VAL A 233 -14.49 -9.31 17.55
C VAL A 233 -15.51 -8.85 18.60
N PRO A 234 -15.28 -9.11 19.90
CA PRO A 234 -16.05 -8.48 20.96
C PRO A 234 -15.82 -6.97 20.97
N LEU A 235 -16.89 -6.18 21.04
CA LEU A 235 -16.77 -4.73 21.23
C LEU A 235 -16.22 -4.50 22.64
N ARG A 236 -15.00 -4.01 22.72
CA ARG A 236 -14.40 -3.64 24.00
C ARG A 236 -14.95 -2.28 24.41
N ASN A 237 -15.88 -2.28 25.36
CA ASN A 237 -16.16 -1.08 26.13
C ASN A 237 -14.93 -0.79 26.98
N ARG A 238 -14.12 0.19 26.58
CA ARG A 238 -13.11 0.79 27.46
C ARG A 238 -13.86 1.40 28.65
N ARG A 239 -13.95 0.67 29.75
CA ARG A 239 -14.12 1.30 31.06
C ARG A 239 -12.79 1.99 31.34
N ARG A 240 -12.78 3.32 31.18
CA ARG A 240 -11.84 4.16 31.90
C ARG A 240 -12.42 4.41 33.29
#